data_AF-A0A0N8TY23-F1
#
_entry.id   AF-A0A0N8TY23-F1
#
_cell.length_a   1.000
_cell.length_b   1.000
_cell.length_c   1.000
_cell.angle_alpha   90.00
_cell.angle_beta   90.00
_cell.angle_gamma   90.00
#
_symmetry.space_group_name_H-M   'P 1'
#
loop_
_entity.id
_entity.type
_entity.pdbx_description
1 polymer ?
#
loop_
_entity_poly.entity_id
_entity_poly.type
_entity_poly.pdbx_seq_one_letter_code
_entity_poly.pdbx_strand_id
1 'polypeptide(L)'
;MEFDDLKSIIDVSRDLELTLKSPNWEVIKYPISVSGSWMSKELFLKVFSETSEYKNSDEVFAFESFERMYKATGKTNRLNAEFNLNWADFNNFQESTEILYFYLVPQNLSWVLYGNRDFWQFAKGY
;
A
#
# COMPACT_ATOMS: atom_id res chain seq x y z
N MET A 1 -11.44 7.46 -1.65
CA MET A 1 -10.93 7.29 -3.03
C MET A 1 -11.43 5.97 -3.58
N GLU A 2 -11.66 5.82 -4.88
CA GLU A 2 -12.08 4.55 -5.48
C GLU A 2 -10.88 3.75 -6.00
N PHE A 3 -10.92 2.42 -5.92
CA PHE A 3 -9.83 1.58 -6.46
C PHE A 3 -9.58 1.83 -7.95
N ASP A 4 -10.63 2.14 -8.71
CA ASP A 4 -10.51 2.42 -10.15
C ASP A 4 -9.65 3.65 -10.47
N ASP A 5 -9.50 4.59 -9.52
CA ASP A 5 -8.63 5.75 -9.68
C ASP A 5 -7.16 5.33 -9.81
N LEU A 6 -6.74 4.23 -9.14
CA LEU A 6 -5.38 3.68 -9.24
C LEU A 6 -5.02 3.25 -10.65
N LYS A 7 -6.00 2.76 -11.42
CA LYS A 7 -5.76 2.30 -12.80
C LYS A 7 -5.28 3.43 -13.72
N SER A 8 -5.36 4.69 -13.30
CA SER A 8 -4.74 5.80 -14.02
C SER A 8 -3.21 5.79 -13.99
N ILE A 9 -2.59 5.29 -12.91
CA ILE A 9 -1.14 5.33 -12.69
C ILE A 9 -0.46 3.96 -12.70
N ILE A 10 -1.18 2.88 -12.38
CA ILE A 10 -0.65 1.51 -12.30
C ILE A 10 -1.35 0.55 -13.28
N ASP A 11 -0.61 -0.45 -13.74
CA ASP A 11 -1.11 -1.62 -14.46
C ASP A 11 -1.31 -2.79 -13.50
N VAL A 12 -2.57 -3.05 -13.17
CA VAL A 12 -3.01 -4.12 -12.25
C VAL A 12 -3.19 -5.47 -12.95
N SER A 13 -2.86 -5.60 -14.24
CA SER A 13 -3.06 -6.86 -14.98
C SER A 13 -2.13 -8.00 -14.54
N ARG A 14 -1.01 -7.66 -13.88
CA ARG A 14 0.01 -8.63 -13.50
C ARG A 14 0.11 -8.87 -12.00
N ASP A 15 -0.26 -7.91 -11.13
CA ASP A 15 -0.33 -7.99 -9.64
C ASP A 15 0.79 -8.77 -8.92
N LEU A 16 1.92 -9.05 -9.58
CA LEU A 16 3.10 -9.70 -9.02
C LEU A 16 4.03 -8.64 -8.45
N GLU A 17 4.17 -7.52 -9.17
CA GLU A 17 4.95 -6.36 -8.80
C GLU A 17 4.28 -5.07 -9.27
N LEU A 18 4.64 -3.97 -8.64
CA LEU A 18 4.19 -2.64 -9.01
C LEU A 18 4.64 -2.33 -10.44
N THR A 19 3.66 -2.24 -11.34
CA THR A 19 3.89 -1.87 -12.74
C THR A 19 3.29 -0.49 -12.98
N LEU A 20 4.13 0.51 -13.20
CA LEU A 20 3.72 1.90 -13.43
C LEU A 20 3.48 2.15 -14.91
N LYS A 21 2.45 2.94 -15.24
CA LYS A 21 2.11 3.28 -16.63
C LYS A 21 2.99 4.38 -17.24
N SER A 22 3.69 5.14 -16.39
CA SER A 22 4.59 6.22 -16.79
C SER A 22 5.99 5.98 -16.22
N PRO A 23 7.07 6.25 -16.98
CA PRO A 23 8.43 6.06 -16.50
C PRO A 23 8.91 7.14 -15.52
N ASN A 24 8.13 8.19 -15.27
CA ASN A 24 8.54 9.36 -14.47
C ASN A 24 8.43 9.16 -12.95
N TRP A 25 8.72 7.96 -12.47
CA TRP A 25 8.57 7.60 -11.07
C TRP A 25 9.87 6.99 -10.55
N GLU A 26 10.29 7.42 -9.37
CA GLU A 26 11.37 6.73 -8.66
C GLU A 26 10.78 5.59 -7.84
N VAL A 27 11.34 4.39 -7.99
CA VAL A 27 10.88 3.18 -7.33
C VAL A 27 11.98 2.62 -6.44
N ILE A 28 11.66 2.41 -5.17
CA ILE A 28 12.48 1.62 -4.25
C ILE A 28 11.79 0.29 -3.94
N LYS A 29 12.57 -0.78 -3.78
CA LYS A 29 12.08 -2.14 -3.49
C LYS A 29 12.86 -2.72 -2.33
N TYR A 30 12.16 -3.30 -1.37
CA TYR A 30 12.76 -3.96 -0.21
C TYR A 30 12.04 -5.26 0.12
N PRO A 31 12.75 -6.31 0.56
CA PRO A 31 12.11 -7.52 1.06
C PRO A 31 11.34 -7.23 2.34
N ILE A 32 10.37 -8.08 2.67
CA ILE A 32 9.75 -8.05 3.99
C ILE A 32 10.82 -8.39 5.04
N SER A 33 11.10 -7.43 5.92
CA SER A 33 12.14 -7.57 6.95
C SER A 33 11.59 -8.08 8.29
N VAL A 34 10.26 -8.10 8.46
CA VAL A 34 9.59 -8.46 9.72
C VAL A 34 8.62 -9.59 9.46
N SER A 35 8.76 -10.70 10.20
CA SER A 35 7.82 -11.81 10.12
C SER A 35 6.43 -11.34 10.50
N GLY A 36 5.48 -11.37 9.56
CA GLY A 36 4.09 -10.98 9.81
C GLY A 36 3.79 -9.48 9.61
N SER A 37 4.72 -8.67 9.09
CA SER A 37 4.47 -7.25 8.82
C SER A 37 5.29 -6.75 7.63
N TRP A 38 4.76 -5.84 6.81
CA TRP A 38 5.47 -5.37 5.61
C TRP A 38 6.68 -4.50 5.95
N MET A 39 6.54 -3.61 6.94
CA MET A 39 7.57 -2.64 7.30
C MET A 39 7.75 -2.55 8.81
N SER A 40 9.02 -2.39 9.22
CA SER A 40 9.35 -1.89 10.56
C SER A 40 9.10 -0.38 10.66
N LYS A 41 9.08 0.14 11.89
CA LYS A 41 8.93 1.58 12.14
C LYS A 41 10.02 2.40 11.47
N GLU A 42 11.25 1.92 11.48
CA GLU A 42 12.40 2.61 10.90
C GLU A 42 12.26 2.75 9.39
N LEU A 43 11.82 1.68 8.70
CA LEU A 43 11.57 1.72 7.26
C LEU A 43 10.39 2.61 6.92
N PHE A 44 9.31 2.51 7.70
CA PHE A 44 8.15 3.39 7.53
C PHE A 44 8.57 4.87 7.61
N LEU A 45 9.30 5.26 8.66
CA LEU A 45 9.75 6.64 8.81
C LEU A 45 10.68 7.05 7.67
N LYS A 46 11.61 6.18 7.25
CA LYS A 46 12.51 6.46 6.13
C LYS A 46 11.75 6.72 4.81
N VAL A 47 10.65 6.02 4.57
CA VAL A 47 9.86 6.14 3.33
C VAL A 47 8.92 7.34 3.39
N PHE A 48 8.24 7.54 4.51
CA PHE A 48 7.10 8.45 4.60
C PHE A 48 7.41 9.79 5.27
N SER A 49 8.51 9.96 6.02
CA SER A 49 8.72 11.20 6.81
C SER A 49 8.70 12.48 5.97
N GLU A 50 9.06 12.38 4.68
CA GLU A 50 9.11 13.50 3.76
C GLU A 50 7.85 13.69 2.91
N THR A 51 6.86 12.79 2.99
CA THR A 51 5.59 12.98 2.28
C THR A 51 4.76 14.06 2.95
N SER A 52 3.95 14.75 2.15
CA SER A 52 3.02 15.76 2.68
C SER A 52 1.99 15.09 3.59
N GLU A 53 1.53 13.89 3.21
CA GLU A 53 0.51 13.17 3.97
C GLU A 53 1.00 12.77 5.36
N TYR A 54 2.28 12.41 5.52
CA TYR A 54 2.83 12.12 6.85
C TYR A 54 2.97 13.39 7.70
N LYS A 55 3.48 14.47 7.08
CA LYS A 55 3.70 15.76 7.77
C LYS A 55 2.40 16.40 8.27
N ASN A 56 1.33 16.24 7.51
CA ASN A 56 0.01 16.78 7.83
C ASN A 56 -0.89 15.77 8.56
N SER A 57 -0.47 14.50 8.66
CA SER A 57 -1.31 13.39 9.11
C SER A 57 -2.58 13.24 8.26
N ASP A 58 -2.44 13.41 6.95
CA ASP A 58 -3.53 13.26 5.98
C ASP A 58 -3.90 11.78 5.81
N GLU A 59 -5.14 11.56 5.36
CA GLU A 59 -5.69 10.23 5.10
C GLU A 59 -5.07 9.59 3.86
N VAL A 60 -4.84 8.29 3.95
CA VAL A 60 -4.37 7.41 2.89
C VAL A 60 -5.30 6.21 2.76
N PHE A 61 -5.32 5.63 1.56
CA PHE A 61 -6.27 4.58 1.20
C PHE A 61 -5.53 3.30 0.82
N ALA A 62 -5.91 2.19 1.46
CA ALA A 62 -5.37 0.87 1.22
C ALA A 62 -6.39 -0.03 0.49
N PHE A 63 -5.95 -0.65 -0.61
CA PHE A 63 -6.80 -1.44 -1.48
C PHE A 63 -6.17 -2.77 -1.91
N GLU A 64 -7.03 -3.73 -2.22
CA GLU A 64 -6.71 -4.92 -3.01
C GLU A 64 -7.34 -4.87 -4.39
N SER A 65 -6.67 -5.46 -5.37
CA SER A 65 -7.20 -5.66 -6.73
C SER A 65 -8.17 -6.84 -6.83
N PHE A 66 -8.20 -7.71 -5.83
CA PHE A 66 -9.03 -8.91 -5.78
C PHE A 66 -9.93 -8.92 -4.54
N GLU A 67 -10.87 -9.86 -4.48
CA GLU A 67 -11.69 -10.08 -3.30
C GLU A 67 -11.19 -11.29 -2.51
N ARG A 68 -11.09 -11.16 -1.19
CA ARG A 68 -10.74 -12.26 -0.29
C ARG A 68 -11.97 -13.11 -0.03
N MET A 69 -11.80 -14.43 -0.10
CA MET A 69 -12.82 -15.38 0.36
C MET A 69 -12.38 -16.01 1.67
N TYR A 70 -13.09 -15.70 2.76
CA TYR A 70 -12.81 -16.21 4.09
C TYR A 70 -13.44 -17.58 4.27
N LYS A 71 -12.65 -18.65 4.13
CA LYS A 71 -13.14 -20.05 4.20
C LYS A 71 -13.97 -20.36 5.46
N ALA A 72 -13.60 -19.78 6.60
CA ALA A 72 -14.28 -20.03 7.87
C ALA A 72 -15.70 -19.44 7.93
N THR A 73 -15.96 -18.35 7.21
CA THR A 73 -17.25 -17.63 7.26
C THR A 73 -18.01 -17.66 5.94
N GLY A 74 -17.38 -18.08 4.84
CA GLY A 74 -17.90 -18.00 3.49
C GLY A 74 -18.06 -16.57 2.97
N LYS A 75 -17.64 -15.56 3.74
CA LYS A 75 -17.76 -14.16 3.35
C LYS A 75 -16.70 -13.79 2.34
N THR A 76 -17.10 -12.97 1.38
CA THR A 76 -16.20 -12.33 0.43
C THR A 76 -16.04 -10.86 0.81
N ASN A 77 -14.81 -10.37 0.91
CA ASN A 77 -14.56 -8.95 1.16
C ASN A 77 -13.31 -8.49 0.38
N ARG A 78 -13.37 -7.30 -0.19
CA ARG A 78 -12.18 -6.64 -0.76
C ARG A 78 -11.58 -5.75 0.30
N LEU A 79 -10.25 -5.75 0.44
CA LEU A 79 -9.60 -4.76 1.28
C LEU A 79 -9.91 -3.35 0.73
N ASN A 80 -10.54 -2.55 1.57
CA ASN A 80 -10.77 -1.13 1.37
C ASN A 80 -10.71 -0.47 2.75
N ALA A 81 -9.55 0.06 3.09
CA ALA A 81 -9.30 0.68 4.38
C ALA A 81 -8.76 2.10 4.19
N GLU A 82 -9.12 2.98 5.10
CA GLU A 82 -8.64 4.36 5.15
C GLU A 82 -8.10 4.65 6.54
N PHE A 83 -6.99 5.38 6.61
CA PHE A 83 -6.36 5.75 7.86
C PHE A 83 -5.43 6.94 7.67
N ASN A 84 -5.14 7.67 8.75
CA ASN A 84 -4.18 8.76 8.71
C ASN A 84 -2.76 8.22 8.56
N LEU A 85 -1.93 8.85 7.72
CA LEU A 85 -0.56 8.38 7.50
C LEU A 85 0.35 8.68 8.70
N ASN A 86 0.29 7.82 9.71
CA ASN A 86 1.20 7.78 10.83
C ASN A 86 1.55 6.33 11.20
N TRP A 87 2.62 6.14 11.98
CA TRP A 87 3.09 4.79 12.32
C TRP A 87 2.06 3.97 13.09
N ALA A 88 1.33 4.59 14.04
CA ALA A 88 0.41 3.84 14.89
C ALA A 88 -0.73 3.23 14.05
N ASP A 89 -1.32 4.04 13.18
CA ASP A 89 -2.42 3.61 12.33
C ASP A 89 -1.96 2.64 11.25
N PHE A 90 -0.80 2.88 10.61
CA PHE A 90 -0.21 1.94 9.67
C PHE A 90 0.13 0.59 10.33
N ASN A 91 0.67 0.61 11.56
CA ASN A 91 1.02 -0.60 12.28
C ASN A 91 -0.24 -1.41 12.63
N ASN A 92 -1.28 -0.74 13.12
CA ASN A 92 -2.58 -1.37 13.36
C ASN A 92 -3.15 -1.98 12.08
N PHE A 93 -3.06 -1.25 10.95
CA PHE A 93 -3.48 -1.77 9.65
C PHE A 93 -2.75 -3.08 9.33
N GLN A 94 -1.41 -3.10 9.31
CA GLN A 94 -0.65 -4.30 8.95
C GLN A 94 -0.82 -5.48 9.91
N GLU A 95 -1.07 -5.23 11.20
CA GLU A 95 -1.36 -6.29 12.18
C GLU A 95 -2.78 -6.85 12.04
N SER A 96 -3.72 -6.04 11.56
CA SER A 96 -5.13 -6.43 11.38
C SER A 96 -5.42 -7.18 10.08
N THR A 97 -4.50 -7.16 9.12
CA THR A 97 -4.66 -7.80 7.82
C THR A 97 -3.67 -8.93 7.62
N GLU A 98 -4.11 -10.02 6.97
CA GLU A 98 -3.18 -10.98 6.39
C GLU A 98 -2.33 -10.31 5.31
N ILE A 99 -1.04 -10.67 5.26
CA ILE A 99 -0.12 -10.25 4.22
C ILE A 99 -0.47 -11.01 2.94
N LEU A 100 -1.15 -10.34 2.01
CA LEU A 100 -1.44 -10.85 0.67
C LEU A 100 -0.79 -9.94 -0.37
N TYR A 101 -1.58 -9.05 -0.97
CA TYR A 101 -1.16 -7.96 -1.83
C TYR A 101 -1.93 -6.73 -1.40
N PHE A 102 -1.34 -5.56 -1.44
CA PHE A 102 -2.10 -4.32 -1.25
C PHE A 102 -1.43 -3.17 -1.98
N TYR A 103 -2.24 -2.17 -2.29
CA TYR A 103 -1.83 -0.85 -2.70
C TYR A 103 -2.19 0.13 -1.58
N LEU A 104 -1.32 1.08 -1.28
CA LEU A 104 -1.58 2.20 -0.39
C LEU A 104 -1.22 3.48 -1.12
N VAL A 105 -2.14 4.44 -1.12
CA VAL A 105 -2.01 5.68 -1.87
C VAL A 105 -2.59 6.89 -1.13
N PRO A 106 -2.10 8.10 -1.42
CA PRO A 106 -2.74 9.34 -1.02
C PRO A 106 -3.86 9.70 -2.01
N GLN A 107 -4.76 10.60 -1.61
CA GLN A 107 -5.87 11.05 -2.46
C GLN A 107 -5.41 11.69 -3.79
N ASN A 108 -4.24 12.32 -3.81
CA ASN A 108 -3.69 12.97 -4.99
C ASN A 108 -2.91 12.03 -5.92
N LEU A 109 -2.77 10.75 -5.54
CA LEU A 109 -1.98 9.74 -6.27
C LEU A 109 -0.51 10.16 -6.52
N SER A 110 0.07 10.99 -5.64
CA SER A 110 1.46 11.47 -5.77
C SER A 110 2.52 10.40 -5.49
N TRP A 111 2.15 9.32 -4.79
CA TRP A 111 2.97 8.14 -4.55
C TRP A 111 2.09 6.90 -4.45
N VAL A 112 2.70 5.72 -4.56
CA VAL A 112 2.05 4.44 -4.32
C VAL A 112 3.00 3.51 -3.58
N LEU A 113 2.52 2.93 -2.50
CA LEU A 113 3.13 1.78 -1.87
C LEU A 113 2.39 0.53 -2.34
N TYR A 114 3.13 -0.43 -2.87
CA TYR A 114 2.66 -1.77 -3.13
C TYR A 114 3.37 -2.75 -2.19
N GLY A 115 2.64 -3.68 -1.59
CA GLY A 115 3.25 -4.75 -0.79
C GLY A 115 2.63 -6.08 -1.11
N ASN A 116 3.44 -7.14 -1.11
CA ASN A 116 2.97 -8.51 -1.20
C ASN A 116 3.55 -9.37 -0.06
N ARG A 117 3.60 -10.71 -0.20
CA ARG A 117 4.16 -11.64 0.80
C ARG A 117 5.68 -11.71 0.85
N ASP A 118 6.35 -11.22 -0.19
CA ASP A 118 7.79 -11.37 -0.37
C ASP A 118 8.52 -10.04 -0.20
N PHE A 119 7.91 -8.94 -0.66
CA PHE A 119 8.51 -7.61 -0.70
C PHE A 119 7.48 -6.50 -0.68
N TRP A 120 7.96 -5.26 -0.57
CA TRP A 120 7.21 -4.06 -0.87
C TRP A 120 7.99 -3.15 -1.83
N GLN A 121 7.26 -2.32 -2.55
CA GLN A 121 7.75 -1.31 -3.48
C GLN A 121 7.09 0.02 -3.18
N PHE A 122 7.87 1.07 -3.01
CA PHE A 122 7.37 2.43 -2.93
C PHE A 122 7.78 3.19 -4.17
N ALA A 123 6.80 3.79 -4.85
CA ALA A 123 7.04 4.64 -6.00
C ALA A 123 6.51 6.04 -5.76
N LYS A 124 7.28 7.05 -6.14
CA LYS A 124 6.90 8.46 -6.04
C LYS A 124 6.99 9.13 -7.40
N GLY A 125 5.92 9.82 -7.79
CA GLY A 125 5.87 10.61 -9.01
C GLY A 125 6.59 11.95 -8.85
N TYR A 126 7.18 12.44 -9.93
CA TYR A 126 7.77 13.78 -10.05
C TYR A 126 6.89 14.74 -10.82
#